data_AF-A0A529CA50-F1
#
_entry.id   AF-A0A529CA50-F1
#
_cell.length_a   1.000
_cell.length_b   1.000
_cell.length_c   1.000
_cell.angle_alpha   90.00
_cell.angle_beta   90.00
_cell.angle_gamma   90.00
#
_symmetry.space_group_name_H-M   'P 1'
#
loop_
_entity.id
_entity.type
_entity.pdbx_description
1 polymer ?
#
loop_
_entity_poly.entity_id
_entity_poly.type
_entity_poly.pdbx_seq_one_letter_code
_entity_poly.pdbx_strand_id
1 'polypeptide(L)'
;MDPAQFAHACGYSGDSPAMLAAFAAIRQHGIRKARQGHRQRKAAIDQMKPSRALFLAAIRPAQSAEEALDDAARFLSMFRNMPRWRQERRAADLARARQQRLFARFFRRYGHRLWALEAA
;
A
#
# COMPACT_ATOMS: atom_id res chain seq x y z
N MET A 1 -12.15 7.55 -20.60
CA MET A 1 -12.03 8.93 -20.11
C MET A 1 -11.01 9.64 -20.95
N ASP A 2 -11.44 10.70 -21.61
CA ASP A 2 -10.67 11.60 -22.45
C ASP A 2 -9.85 12.61 -21.60
N PRO A 3 -8.69 13.12 -22.06
CA PRO A 3 -7.94 14.17 -21.37
C PRO A 3 -8.75 15.41 -20.97
N ALA A 4 -9.67 15.92 -21.81
CA ALA A 4 -10.48 17.08 -21.44
C ALA A 4 -11.47 16.74 -20.33
N GLN A 5 -12.07 15.54 -20.37
CA GLN A 5 -12.90 15.04 -19.26
C GLN A 5 -12.13 14.94 -17.95
N PHE A 6 -10.89 14.46 -17.98
CA PHE A 6 -10.05 14.37 -16.78
C PHE A 6 -9.66 15.75 -16.26
N ALA A 7 -9.28 16.68 -17.15
CA ALA A 7 -8.95 18.04 -16.79
C ALA A 7 -10.14 18.77 -16.14
N HIS A 8 -11.33 18.60 -16.71
CA HIS A 8 -12.57 19.14 -16.16
C HIS A 8 -12.90 18.55 -14.78
N ALA A 9 -12.73 17.24 -14.59
CA ALA A 9 -12.88 16.60 -13.28
C ALA A 9 -11.85 17.10 -12.24
N CYS A 10 -10.71 17.62 -12.69
CA CYS A 10 -9.72 18.30 -11.85
C CYS A 10 -9.99 19.80 -11.67
N GLY A 11 -11.08 20.33 -12.20
CA GLY A 11 -11.47 21.74 -12.09
C GLY A 11 -10.92 22.66 -13.18
N TYR A 12 -10.30 22.13 -14.22
CA TYR A 12 -9.82 22.91 -15.36
C TYR A 12 -10.88 22.97 -16.48
N SER A 13 -11.39 24.17 -16.75
CA SER A 13 -12.43 24.41 -17.77
C SER A 13 -11.90 25.00 -19.09
N GLY A 14 -10.59 25.23 -19.21
CA GLY A 14 -9.99 25.74 -20.44
C GLY A 14 -9.75 24.66 -21.49
N ASP A 15 -9.37 25.09 -22.70
CA ASP A 15 -9.15 24.24 -23.87
C ASP A 15 -7.69 24.23 -24.36
N SER A 16 -6.78 24.96 -23.68
CA SER A 16 -5.36 25.01 -24.03
C SER A 16 -4.78 23.61 -24.28
N PRO A 17 -4.27 23.32 -25.50
CA PRO A 17 -3.74 22.01 -25.85
C PRO A 17 -2.59 21.57 -24.93
N ALA A 18 -1.74 22.54 -24.52
CA ALA A 18 -0.62 22.28 -23.62
C ALA A 18 -1.10 21.82 -22.23
N MET A 19 -2.15 22.47 -21.69
CA MET A 19 -2.73 22.10 -20.40
C MET A 19 -3.40 20.73 -20.46
N LEU A 20 -4.20 20.47 -21.51
CA LEU A 20 -4.84 19.17 -21.70
C LEU A 20 -3.82 18.03 -21.82
N ALA A 21 -2.70 18.27 -22.52
CA ALA A 21 -1.60 17.33 -22.60
C ALA A 21 -0.93 17.09 -21.23
N ALA A 22 -0.73 18.14 -20.42
CA ALA A 22 -0.19 18.02 -19.07
C ALA A 22 -1.10 17.17 -18.16
N PHE A 23 -2.42 17.39 -18.18
CA PHE A 23 -3.39 16.56 -17.45
C PHE A 23 -3.35 15.10 -17.89
N ALA A 24 -3.24 14.83 -19.19
CA ALA A 24 -3.08 13.48 -19.71
C ALA A 24 -1.80 12.81 -19.16
N ALA A 25 -0.68 13.54 -19.15
CA ALA A 25 0.59 13.05 -18.64
C ALA A 25 0.53 12.75 -17.13
N ILE A 26 -0.07 13.63 -16.33
CA ILE A 26 -0.29 13.44 -14.88
C ILE A 26 -1.11 12.16 -14.65
N ARG A 27 -2.21 11.97 -15.39
CA ARG A 27 -3.05 10.79 -15.27
C ARG A 27 -2.30 9.51 -15.62
N GLN A 28 -1.60 9.50 -16.76
CA GLN A 28 -0.80 8.35 -17.18
C GLN A 28 0.30 8.02 -16.16
N HIS A 29 0.95 9.04 -15.61
CA HIS A 29 1.92 8.86 -14.52
C HIS A 29 1.28 8.22 -13.29
N GLY A 30 0.12 8.71 -12.86
CA GLY A 30 -0.64 8.13 -11.75
C GLY A 30 -1.01 6.67 -11.97
N ILE A 31 -1.48 6.31 -13.18
CA ILE A 31 -1.80 4.92 -13.55
C ILE A 31 -0.54 4.04 -13.48
N ARG A 32 0.58 4.49 -14.05
CA ARG A 32 1.85 3.76 -14.00
C ARG A 32 2.30 3.52 -12.56
N LYS A 33 2.27 4.56 -11.73
CA LYS A 33 2.64 4.47 -10.31
C LYS A 33 1.74 3.51 -9.53
N ALA A 34 0.43 3.56 -9.76
CA ALA A 34 -0.53 2.64 -9.14
C ALA A 34 -0.27 1.18 -9.53
N ARG A 35 -0.01 0.91 -10.82
CA ARG A 35 0.34 -0.43 -11.33
C ARG A 35 1.65 -0.93 -10.72
N GLN A 36 2.68 -0.09 -10.67
CA GLN A 36 3.95 -0.43 -10.03
C GLN A 36 3.75 -0.78 -8.55
N GLY A 37 3.02 0.06 -7.81
CA GLY A 37 2.70 -0.21 -6.41
C GLY A 37 1.91 -1.51 -6.22
N HIS A 38 0.99 -1.84 -7.11
CA HIS A 38 0.31 -3.14 -7.09
C HIS A 38 1.29 -4.30 -7.28
N ARG A 39 2.16 -4.25 -8.30
CA ARG A 39 3.17 -5.29 -8.56
C ARG A 39 4.11 -5.47 -7.37
N GLN A 40 4.58 -4.38 -6.77
CA GLN A 40 5.43 -4.41 -5.57
C GLN A 40 4.74 -5.11 -4.40
N ARG A 41 3.47 -4.77 -4.12
CA ARG A 41 2.70 -5.43 -3.06
C ARG A 41 2.48 -6.91 -3.33
N LYS A 42 2.19 -7.28 -4.59
CA LYS A 42 2.05 -8.68 -5.00
C LYS A 42 3.36 -9.44 -4.78
N ALA A 43 4.49 -8.91 -5.25
CA ALA A 43 5.79 -9.53 -5.09
C ALA A 43 6.17 -9.71 -3.60
N ALA A 44 5.93 -8.70 -2.76
CA ALA A 44 6.16 -8.79 -1.33
C ALA A 44 5.31 -9.87 -0.66
N ILE A 45 4.05 -10.04 -1.08
CA ILE A 45 3.19 -11.13 -0.60
C ILE A 45 3.69 -12.48 -1.09
N ASP A 46 4.04 -12.59 -2.37
CA ASP A 46 4.51 -13.85 -2.97
C ASP A 46 5.77 -14.37 -2.27
N GLN A 47 6.66 -13.48 -1.81
CA GLN A 47 7.84 -13.86 -1.01
C GLN A 47 7.48 -14.50 0.35
N MET A 48 6.33 -14.18 0.93
CA MET A 48 5.90 -14.67 2.25
C MET A 48 5.03 -15.93 2.17
N LYS A 49 4.51 -16.28 0.99
CA LYS A 49 3.65 -17.46 0.80
C LYS A 49 4.30 -18.79 1.19
N PRO A 50 5.58 -19.07 0.86
CA PRO A 50 6.16 -20.42 1.02
C PRO A 50 6.16 -20.96 2.46
N SER A 51 5.99 -20.12 3.47
CA SER A 51 5.92 -20.59 4.85
C SER A 51 5.23 -19.60 5.76
N ARG A 52 4.38 -20.12 6.66
CA ARG A 52 3.80 -19.34 7.77
C ARG A 52 4.86 -18.68 8.64
N ALA A 53 6.03 -19.32 8.81
CA ALA A 53 7.12 -18.76 9.62
C ALA A 53 7.67 -17.45 9.04
N LEU A 54 7.76 -17.34 7.71
CA LEU A 54 8.20 -16.10 7.05
C LEU A 54 7.22 -14.95 7.31
N PHE A 55 5.92 -15.23 7.19
CA PHE A 55 4.88 -14.26 7.55
C PHE A 55 5.00 -13.83 9.02
N LEU A 56 5.09 -14.77 9.96
CA LEU A 56 5.18 -14.46 11.39
C LEU A 56 6.45 -13.66 11.72
N ALA A 57 7.59 -14.01 11.11
CA ALA A 57 8.82 -13.24 11.25
C ALA A 57 8.66 -11.80 10.75
N ALA A 58 7.95 -11.60 9.64
CA ALA A 58 7.75 -10.30 9.02
C ALA A 58 6.78 -9.37 9.78
N ILE A 59 5.94 -9.90 10.66
CA ILE A 59 5.00 -9.09 11.46
C ILE A 59 5.46 -8.85 12.90
N ARG A 60 6.63 -9.37 13.30
CA ARG A 60 7.16 -9.16 14.66
C ARG A 60 7.22 -7.66 14.99
N PRO A 61 6.87 -7.27 16.22
CA PRO A 61 6.65 -8.12 17.40
C PRO A 61 5.26 -8.78 17.50
N ALA A 62 4.31 -8.46 16.61
CA ALA A 62 2.98 -9.05 16.64
C ALA A 62 3.04 -10.58 16.47
N GLN A 63 2.21 -11.29 17.22
CA GLN A 63 2.14 -12.75 17.23
C GLN A 63 1.01 -13.27 16.35
N SER A 64 0.06 -12.40 15.98
CA SER A 64 -1.06 -12.71 15.10
C SER A 64 -1.28 -11.66 14.02
N ALA A 65 -2.04 -12.02 12.98
CA ALA A 65 -2.42 -11.08 11.94
C ALA A 65 -3.32 -9.97 12.50
N GLU A 66 -4.19 -10.28 13.45
CA GLU A 66 -5.06 -9.33 14.16
C GLU A 66 -4.23 -8.29 14.90
N GLU A 67 -3.31 -8.71 15.77
CA GLU A 67 -2.40 -7.80 16.50
C GLU A 67 -1.60 -6.93 15.54
N ALA A 68 -1.11 -7.52 14.44
CA ALA A 68 -0.35 -6.78 13.45
C ALA A 68 -1.17 -5.68 12.75
N LEU A 69 -2.49 -5.89 12.58
CA LEU A 69 -3.39 -4.87 12.04
C LEU A 69 -3.62 -3.75 13.04
N ASP A 70 -3.83 -4.08 14.31
CA ASP A 70 -4.08 -3.11 15.37
C ASP A 70 -2.84 -2.25 15.64
N ASP A 71 -1.65 -2.85 15.68
CA ASP A 71 -0.37 -2.14 15.79
C ASP A 71 -0.17 -1.15 14.65
N ALA A 72 -0.35 -1.63 13.41
CA ALA A 72 -0.22 -0.78 12.24
C ALA A 72 -1.28 0.33 12.22
N ALA A 73 -2.51 0.06 12.63
CA ALA A 73 -3.57 1.06 12.69
C ALA A 73 -3.26 2.15 13.73
N ARG A 74 -2.85 1.76 14.94
CA ARG A 74 -2.41 2.67 16.00
C ARG A 74 -1.25 3.55 15.53
N PHE A 75 -0.22 2.94 14.95
CA PHE A 75 0.92 3.67 14.42
C PHE A 75 0.52 4.67 13.34
N LEU A 76 -0.27 4.24 12.34
CA LEU A 76 -0.66 5.09 11.21
C LEU A 76 -1.53 6.27 11.65
N SER A 77 -2.40 6.07 12.65
CA SER A 77 -3.20 7.14 13.24
C SER A 77 -2.30 8.16 13.95
N MET A 78 -1.43 7.69 14.84
CA MET A 78 -0.46 8.55 15.54
C MET A 78 0.45 9.31 14.56
N PHE A 79 0.98 8.63 13.52
CA PHE A 79 1.90 9.21 12.54
C PHE A 79 1.28 10.41 11.81
N ARG A 80 0.00 10.32 11.41
CA ARG A 80 -0.71 11.41 10.73
C ARG A 80 -0.81 12.68 11.59
N ASN A 81 -0.84 12.51 12.91
CA ASN A 81 -0.95 13.59 13.87
C ASN A 81 0.42 14.10 14.37
N MET A 82 1.53 13.53 13.89
CA MET A 82 2.86 13.98 14.28
C MET A 82 3.26 15.27 13.56
N PRO A 83 4.06 16.14 14.20
CA PRO A 83 4.76 17.22 13.51
C PRO A 83 5.65 16.70 12.37
N ARG A 84 5.82 17.52 11.33
CA ARG A 84 6.52 17.14 10.09
C ARG A 84 7.95 16.62 10.33
N TRP A 85 8.73 17.29 11.17
CA TRP A 85 10.09 16.87 11.52
C TRP A 85 10.14 15.44 12.10
N ARG A 86 9.12 15.06 12.86
CA ARG A 86 9.01 13.73 13.46
C ARG A 86 8.55 12.70 12.43
N GLN A 87 7.66 13.08 11.51
CA GLN A 87 7.26 12.23 10.40
C GLN A 87 8.45 11.87 9.50
N GLU A 88 9.27 12.86 9.16
CA GLU A 88 10.47 12.69 8.33
C GLU A 88 11.46 11.72 9.00
N ARG A 89 11.73 11.91 10.30
CA ARG A 89 12.58 10.98 11.08
C ARG A 89 12.03 9.57 11.20
N ARG A 90 10.72 9.37 11.04
CA ARG A 90 10.03 8.09 11.22
C ARG A 90 9.52 7.48 9.91
N ALA A 91 10.07 7.90 8.77
CA ALA A 91 9.68 7.38 7.46
C ALA A 91 9.86 5.85 7.36
N ALA A 92 10.92 5.30 7.96
CA ALA A 92 11.18 3.86 8.00
C ALA A 92 10.10 3.10 8.80
N ASP A 93 9.70 3.64 9.95
CA ASP A 93 8.62 3.06 10.76
C ASP A 93 7.28 3.06 9.99
N LEU A 94 7.01 4.13 9.24
CA LEU A 94 5.84 4.21 8.38
C LEU A 94 5.84 3.14 7.28
N ALA A 95 6.99 2.92 6.64
CA ALA A 95 7.14 1.86 5.65
C ALA A 95 6.86 0.49 6.28
N ARG A 96 7.45 0.22 7.45
CA ARG A 96 7.23 -1.02 8.22
C ARG A 96 5.76 -1.22 8.58
N ALA A 97 5.09 -0.22 9.13
CA ALA A 97 3.67 -0.31 9.50
C ALA A 97 2.77 -0.57 8.28
N ARG A 98 3.06 0.05 7.13
CA ARG A 98 2.33 -0.21 5.88
C ARG A 98 2.53 -1.63 5.37
N GLN A 99 3.75 -2.14 5.46
CA GLN A 99 4.08 -3.51 5.07
C GLN A 99 3.43 -4.54 6.01
N GLN A 100 3.52 -4.33 7.32
CA GLN A 100 2.87 -5.16 8.33
C GLN A 100 1.35 -5.23 8.09
N ARG A 101 0.71 -4.08 7.84
CA ARG A 101 -0.72 -4.03 7.47
C ARG A 101 -1.02 -4.78 6.18
N LEU A 102 -0.15 -4.69 5.16
CA LEU A 102 -0.33 -5.42 3.90
C LEU A 102 -0.33 -6.94 4.13
N PHE A 103 0.71 -7.43 4.81
CA PHE A 103 0.89 -8.85 5.11
C PHE A 103 -0.26 -9.37 5.95
N ALA A 104 -0.54 -8.70 7.07
CA ALA A 104 -1.59 -9.11 7.99
C ALA A 104 -2.98 -9.16 7.31
N ARG A 105 -3.34 -8.17 6.48
CA ARG A 105 -4.63 -8.19 5.76
C ARG A 105 -4.76 -9.40 4.83
N PHE A 106 -3.69 -9.72 4.10
CA PHE A 106 -3.71 -10.81 3.13
C PHE A 106 -3.77 -12.16 3.85
N PHE A 107 -2.83 -12.42 4.78
CA PHE A 107 -2.72 -13.71 5.45
C PHE A 107 -3.83 -13.97 6.47
N ARG A 108 -4.43 -12.93 7.07
CA ARG A 108 -5.68 -13.11 7.83
C ARG A 108 -6.80 -13.70 6.96
N ARG A 109 -6.94 -13.20 5.73
CA ARG A 109 -8.03 -13.61 4.83
C ARG A 109 -7.75 -14.94 4.14
N TYR A 110 -6.52 -15.17 3.70
CA TYR A 110 -6.18 -16.28 2.81
C TYR A 110 -5.16 -17.26 3.38
N GLY A 111 -4.49 -16.94 4.49
CA GLY A 111 -3.39 -17.72 5.04
C GLY A 111 -3.81 -19.12 5.47
N HIS A 112 -4.98 -19.27 6.09
CA HIS A 112 -5.50 -20.59 6.49
C HIS A 112 -5.62 -21.54 5.30
N ARG A 113 -6.17 -21.08 4.16
CA ARG A 113 -6.30 -21.92 2.96
C ARG A 113 -4.94 -22.23 2.34
N LEU A 114 -4.06 -21.22 2.33
CA LEU A 114 -2.76 -21.33 1.67
C LEU A 114 -1.88 -22.37 2.36
N TRP A 115 -1.85 -22.39 3.69
CA TRP A 115 -0.99 -23.30 4.45
C TRP A 115 -1.66 -24.61 4.88
N ALA A 116 -3.00 -24.66 4.96
CA ALA A 116 -3.69 -25.92 5.23
C ALA A 116 -3.57 -26.91 4.04
N LEU A 117 -3.50 -26.39 2.81
CA LEU A 117 -3.30 -27.20 1.61
C LEU A 117 -1.86 -27.71 1.45
N GLU A 118 -0.88 -27.08 2.12
CA GLU A 118 0.51 -27.53 2.10
C GLU A 118 0.79 -28.60 3.18
N ALA A 119 -0.10 -28.75 4.16
CA ALA A 119 0.03 -29.69 5.27
C ALA A 119 -0.79 -30.99 5.11
N ALA A 120 -1.58 -31.10 4.04
CA ALA A 120 -2.38 -32.27 3.67
C ALA A 120 -1.77 -32.96 2.45
#